data_AF-A0A7Y9HM37-F1
#
_entry.id   AF-A0A7Y9HM37-F1
#
_cell.length_a   1.000
_cell.length_b   1.000
_cell.length_c   1.000
_cell.angle_alpha   90.00
_cell.angle_beta   90.00
_cell.angle_gamma   90.00
#
_symmetry.space_group_name_H-M   'P 1'
#
loop_
_entity.id
_entity.type
_entity.pdbx_description
1 polymer ?
#
loop_
_entity_poly.entity_id
_entity_poly.type
_entity_poly.pdbx_seq_one_letter_code
_entity_poly.pdbx_strand_id
1 'polypeptide(L)'
;MNEFTEHYIATGYSGPFLKPTLEKLAEIWFDITDDISRSLEKWEKLGFIKLEPPGDHIVDLAAERSDLPRSAAAIGASLVIYKPWPSPPEPVYLAPKSLSARTLAWFEPRTGSVKLVLPDLSGLPSTQIGPITHHAARLQQAATHDLTTSVSHWQENGFVLLGTSDVVGKNDDMSLFDRLHMSALSAGASLVFVQITPAKVRSIKRHASGRIDMDAVLADMPSKAYPKGNSIIQVAFLAPVSFRAQASAELKEYTTVIYVYPDTEIP
;
A
#
# COMPACT_ATOMS: atom_id res chain seq x y z
N MET A 1 -27.69 -13.52 45.98
CA MET A 1 -28.01 -12.26 45.30
C MET A 1 -26.78 -11.99 44.45
N ASN A 2 -26.83 -12.44 43.19
CA ASN A 2 -25.62 -12.64 42.40
C ASN A 2 -25.17 -11.33 41.76
N GLU A 3 -23.85 -11.19 41.76
CA GLU A 3 -23.02 -10.06 41.36
C GLU A 3 -23.42 -9.48 39.99
N PHE A 4 -23.62 -8.16 39.94
CA PHE A 4 -23.41 -7.41 38.71
C PHE A 4 -21.93 -7.06 38.63
N THR A 5 -21.16 -7.94 38.03
CA THR A 5 -19.81 -7.61 37.56
C THR A 5 -19.96 -7.19 36.10
N GLU A 6 -20.11 -5.88 35.88
CA GLU A 6 -19.94 -5.30 34.54
C GLU A 6 -18.48 -5.45 34.15
N HIS A 7 -18.18 -6.51 33.38
CA HIS A 7 -16.88 -6.66 32.74
C HIS A 7 -16.79 -5.74 31.53
N TYR A 8 -16.45 -4.47 31.75
CA TYR A 8 -15.85 -3.64 30.72
C TYR A 8 -14.32 -3.74 30.85
N ILE A 9 -13.71 -4.65 30.10
CA ILE A 9 -12.25 -4.73 29.90
C ILE A 9 -12.03 -5.20 28.44
N ALA A 10 -11.27 -4.54 27.56
CA ALA A 10 -10.36 -3.41 27.73
C ALA A 10 -10.50 -2.37 26.60
N THR A 11 -10.37 -1.11 27.03
CA THR A 11 -9.77 0.01 26.30
C THR A 11 -8.38 -0.37 25.79
N GLY A 12 -8.14 -0.10 24.51
CA GLY A 12 -6.83 -0.19 23.89
C GLY A 12 -6.99 -0.16 22.38
N TYR A 13 -7.01 1.03 21.81
CA TYR A 13 -6.65 1.17 20.40
C TYR A 13 -5.24 0.59 20.24
N SER A 14 -5.14 -0.58 19.61
CA SER A 14 -3.88 -1.22 19.22
C SER A 14 -3.77 -1.37 17.70
N GLY A 15 -4.69 -0.73 16.96
CA GLY A 15 -4.55 -0.61 15.51
C GLY A 15 -3.35 0.26 15.17
N PRO A 16 -2.58 -0.04 14.12
CA PRO A 16 -1.53 0.86 13.66
C PRO A 16 -2.16 2.21 13.32
N PHE A 17 -1.71 3.27 13.99
CA PHE A 17 -2.05 4.65 13.68
C PHE A 17 -1.62 4.94 12.24
N LEU A 18 -2.56 5.37 11.39
CA LEU A 18 -2.29 5.55 9.98
C LEU A 18 -1.87 6.97 9.68
N LYS A 19 -0.57 7.08 9.47
CA LYS A 19 0.10 8.28 9.04
C LYS A 19 0.16 8.30 7.51
N PRO A 20 -0.48 9.27 6.81
CA PRO A 20 -0.37 9.37 5.35
C PRO A 20 1.10 9.31 4.93
N THR A 21 1.45 8.31 4.13
CA THR A 21 2.84 8.08 3.73
C THR A 21 2.93 8.23 2.22
N LEU A 22 3.77 9.15 1.77
CA LEU A 22 4.22 9.19 0.40
C LEU A 22 5.17 8.01 0.19
N GLU A 23 4.76 7.05 -0.64
CA GLU A 23 5.66 6.01 -1.10
C GLU A 23 6.42 6.53 -2.32
N LYS A 24 7.74 6.35 -2.32
CA LYS A 24 8.54 6.52 -3.54
C LYS A 24 8.42 5.23 -4.33
N LEU A 25 7.70 5.28 -5.45
CA LEU A 25 7.68 4.19 -6.41
C LEU A 25 8.89 4.28 -7.33
N ALA A 26 9.72 3.25 -7.40
CA ALA A 26 10.70 3.12 -8.47
C ALA A 26 10.02 2.64 -9.74
N GLU A 27 10.28 3.34 -10.85
CA GLU A 27 10.00 2.85 -12.18
C GLU A 27 11.21 2.05 -12.69
N ILE A 28 10.94 0.79 -13.02
CA ILE A 28 11.90 -0.15 -13.59
C ILE A 28 11.48 -0.42 -15.04
N TRP A 29 12.40 -0.23 -15.97
CA TRP A 29 12.20 -0.52 -17.39
C TRP A 29 12.56 -1.95 -17.74
N PHE A 30 11.94 -2.49 -18.79
CA PHE A 30 12.23 -3.82 -19.32
C PHE A 30 12.56 -3.78 -20.81
N ASP A 31 13.61 -4.52 -21.18
CA ASP A 31 13.96 -4.86 -22.55
C ASP A 31 13.92 -6.39 -22.71
N ILE A 32 12.83 -6.87 -23.30
CA ILE A 32 12.60 -8.29 -23.54
C ILE A 32 13.14 -8.63 -24.92
N THR A 33 14.18 -9.47 -24.97
CA THR A 33 14.96 -9.74 -26.19
C THR A 33 15.43 -11.19 -26.24
N ASP A 34 15.52 -11.76 -27.44
CA ASP A 34 16.16 -13.06 -27.66
C ASP A 34 17.69 -12.97 -27.66
N ASP A 35 18.23 -11.76 -27.88
CA ASP A 35 19.67 -11.48 -27.92
C ASP A 35 20.04 -10.49 -26.79
N ILE A 36 20.41 -11.07 -25.63
CA ILE A 36 20.82 -10.31 -24.44
C ILE A 36 22.11 -9.53 -24.73
N SER A 37 23.09 -10.14 -25.41
CA SER A 37 24.39 -9.53 -25.67
C SER A 37 24.26 -8.26 -26.50
N ARG A 38 23.47 -8.31 -27.58
CA ARG A 38 23.22 -7.13 -28.42
C ARG A 38 22.44 -6.04 -27.71
N SER A 39 21.45 -6.41 -26.89
CA SER A 39 20.72 -5.44 -26.08
C SER A 39 21.64 -4.79 -25.04
N LEU A 40 22.48 -5.58 -24.37
CA LEU A 40 23.47 -5.08 -23.42
C LEU A 40 24.41 -4.07 -24.08
N GLU A 41 25.01 -4.40 -25.22
CA GLU A 41 25.88 -3.48 -25.96
C GLU A 41 25.18 -2.18 -26.34
N LYS A 42 23.90 -2.23 -26.75
CA LYS A 42 23.08 -1.05 -27.04
C LYS A 42 22.99 -0.15 -25.81
N TRP A 43 22.64 -0.70 -24.66
CA TRP A 43 22.47 0.08 -23.43
C TRP A 43 23.80 0.60 -22.87
N GLU A 44 24.87 -0.18 -22.96
CA GLU A 44 26.21 0.26 -22.56
C GLU A 44 26.71 1.43 -23.42
N LYS A 45 26.43 1.43 -24.73
CA LYS A 45 26.73 2.56 -25.63
C LYS A 45 25.98 3.84 -25.24
N LEU A 46 24.80 3.70 -24.63
CA LEU A 46 24.01 4.83 -24.10
C LEU A 46 24.47 5.28 -22.71
N GLY A 47 25.49 4.62 -22.14
CA GLY A 47 26.05 4.98 -20.85
C GLY A 47 25.41 4.27 -19.66
N PHE A 48 24.74 3.14 -19.87
CA PHE A 48 24.33 2.27 -18.77
C PHE A 48 25.50 1.40 -18.33
N ILE A 49 25.46 0.96 -17.07
CA ILE A 49 26.36 -0.04 -16.52
C ILE A 49 25.59 -1.21 -15.97
N LYS A 50 26.21 -2.38 -16.10
CA LYS A 50 25.78 -3.59 -15.41
C LYS A 50 25.97 -3.43 -13.91
N LEU A 51 24.92 -3.77 -13.17
CA LEU A 51 24.96 -3.91 -11.73
C LEU A 51 25.08 -5.39 -11.39
N GLU A 52 25.96 -5.68 -10.44
CA GLU A 52 26.06 -7.02 -9.86
C GLU A 52 25.17 -7.08 -8.62
N PRO A 53 24.25 -8.06 -8.53
CA PRO A 53 23.53 -8.30 -7.30
C PRO A 53 24.52 -8.75 -6.22
N PRO A 54 24.38 -8.30 -4.96
CA PRO A 54 25.24 -8.77 -3.88
C PRO A 54 25.06 -10.29 -3.67
N GLY A 55 26.16 -11.08 -3.73
CA GLY A 55 26.17 -12.48 -3.29
C GLY A 55 25.95 -12.55 -1.77
N ASP A 56 25.16 -13.46 -1.18
CA ASP A 56 25.08 -14.92 -1.31
C ASP A 56 23.64 -15.47 -1.48
N HIS A 57 22.68 -14.66 -1.96
CA HIS A 57 21.27 -15.09 -2.10
C HIS A 57 20.83 -15.41 -3.53
N ILE A 58 21.78 -15.53 -4.48
CA ILE A 58 21.50 -15.53 -5.92
C ILE A 58 20.84 -16.82 -6.42
N VAL A 59 20.85 -17.92 -5.66
CA VAL A 59 20.16 -19.15 -6.12
C VAL A 59 18.64 -19.03 -6.01
N ASP A 60 18.10 -18.12 -5.19
CA ASP A 60 16.66 -18.04 -4.89
C ASP A 60 15.96 -16.73 -5.31
N LEU A 61 16.67 -15.72 -5.85
CA LEU A 61 16.16 -14.34 -5.97
C LEU A 61 15.41 -13.98 -7.26
N ALA A 62 15.20 -14.91 -8.19
CA ALA A 62 14.18 -14.84 -9.25
C ALA A 62 14.02 -16.19 -9.96
N ALA A 63 13.49 -17.21 -9.26
CA ALA A 63 13.01 -18.41 -9.95
C ALA A 63 11.92 -18.06 -10.98
N GLU A 64 11.21 -16.94 -10.74
CA GLU A 64 10.10 -16.46 -11.54
C GLU A 64 10.35 -15.02 -12.07
N ARG A 65 9.88 -14.75 -13.29
CA ARG A 65 9.99 -13.41 -13.93
C ARG A 65 9.24 -12.31 -13.16
N SER A 66 8.27 -12.69 -12.34
CA SER A 66 7.49 -11.81 -11.45
C SER A 66 8.35 -11.10 -10.41
N ASP A 67 9.49 -11.67 -10.01
CA ASP A 67 10.36 -11.12 -8.97
C ASP A 67 11.43 -10.15 -9.50
N LEU A 68 11.69 -10.15 -10.81
CA LEU A 68 12.69 -9.29 -11.47
C LEU A 68 12.56 -7.79 -11.11
N PRO A 69 11.35 -7.17 -11.08
CA PRO A 69 11.22 -5.77 -10.71
C PRO A 69 11.67 -5.49 -9.26
N ARG A 70 11.37 -6.41 -8.34
CA ARG A 70 11.73 -6.27 -6.91
C ARG A 70 13.24 -6.38 -6.74
N SER A 71 13.86 -7.35 -7.39
CA SER A 71 15.32 -7.52 -7.38
C SER A 71 16.04 -6.33 -8.02
N ALA A 72 15.52 -5.78 -9.12
CA ALA A 72 16.03 -4.57 -9.74
C ALA A 72 15.98 -3.36 -8.80
N ALA A 73 14.83 -3.11 -8.17
CA ALA A 73 14.66 -2.02 -7.22
C ALA A 73 15.59 -2.17 -6.00
N ALA A 74 15.75 -3.40 -5.49
CA ALA A 74 16.60 -3.70 -4.35
C ALA A 74 18.09 -3.43 -4.59
N ILE A 75 18.56 -3.43 -5.84
CA ILE A 75 19.96 -3.12 -6.18
C ILE A 75 20.13 -1.76 -6.87
N GLY A 76 19.04 -0.98 -6.98
CA GLY A 76 19.06 0.35 -7.61
C GLY A 76 19.16 0.33 -9.14
N ALA A 77 18.80 -0.79 -9.78
CA ALA A 77 18.72 -0.87 -11.24
C ALA A 77 17.56 -0.03 -11.77
N SER A 78 17.73 0.55 -12.96
CA SER A 78 16.66 1.25 -13.70
C SER A 78 16.07 0.41 -14.82
N LEU A 79 16.78 -0.63 -15.25
CA LEU A 79 16.47 -1.40 -16.44
C LEU A 79 16.83 -2.87 -16.22
N VAL A 80 15.97 -3.77 -16.68
CA VAL A 80 16.20 -5.21 -16.72
C VAL A 80 16.12 -5.70 -18.15
N ILE A 81 17.17 -6.39 -18.61
CA ILE A 81 17.17 -7.11 -19.89
C ILE A 81 16.97 -8.59 -19.58
N TYR A 82 16.04 -9.26 -20.25
CA TYR A 82 15.88 -10.71 -20.08
C TYR A 82 15.24 -11.37 -21.31
N LYS A 83 15.40 -12.70 -21.44
CA LYS A 83 14.78 -13.49 -22.51
C LYS A 83 13.32 -13.84 -22.21
N PRO A 84 12.41 -13.79 -23.20
CA PRO A 84 11.04 -14.26 -23.02
C PRO A 84 10.96 -15.77 -22.77
N TRP A 85 9.79 -16.25 -22.36
CA TRP A 85 9.51 -17.68 -22.30
C TRP A 85 9.68 -18.29 -23.71
N PRO A 86 10.25 -19.50 -23.87
CA PRO A 86 10.51 -20.54 -22.87
C PRO A 86 11.88 -20.52 -22.19
N SER A 87 12.75 -19.55 -22.50
CA SER A 87 14.09 -19.53 -21.90
C SER A 87 14.02 -19.41 -20.35
N PRO A 88 15.04 -19.88 -19.63
CA PRO A 88 15.20 -19.54 -18.22
C PRO A 88 15.28 -18.01 -18.02
N PRO A 89 14.77 -17.47 -16.90
CA PRO A 89 14.92 -16.05 -16.59
C PRO A 89 16.38 -15.76 -16.20
N GLU A 90 17.17 -15.30 -17.16
CA GLU A 90 18.55 -14.82 -16.95
C GLU A 90 18.59 -13.29 -17.08
N PRO A 91 18.26 -12.54 -16.01
CA PRO A 91 18.18 -11.09 -16.08
C PRO A 91 19.56 -10.43 -16.04
N VAL A 92 19.71 -9.34 -16.80
CA VAL A 92 20.81 -8.39 -16.68
C VAL A 92 20.26 -7.07 -16.17
N TYR A 93 20.76 -6.65 -15.00
CA TYR A 93 20.32 -5.43 -14.33
C TYR A 93 21.24 -4.27 -14.67
N LEU A 94 20.67 -3.15 -15.12
CA LEU A 94 21.42 -1.98 -15.55
C LEU A 94 20.99 -0.70 -14.83
N ALA A 95 21.93 0.21 -14.62
CA ALA A 95 21.67 1.58 -14.16
C ALA A 95 22.39 2.62 -15.03
N PRO A 96 21.82 3.83 -15.20
CA PRO A 96 22.46 4.90 -15.96
C PRO A 96 23.64 5.50 -15.18
N LYS A 97 24.78 5.72 -15.85
CA LYS A 97 25.94 6.44 -15.27
C LYS A 97 25.69 7.94 -15.09
N SER A 98 24.78 8.52 -15.87
CA SER A 98 24.53 9.97 -15.90
C SER A 98 23.06 10.30 -16.22
N LEU A 99 22.63 11.54 -15.92
CA LEU A 99 21.29 12.00 -16.28
C LEU A 99 21.13 12.04 -17.80
N SER A 100 22.18 12.40 -18.51
CA SER A 100 22.22 12.39 -19.98
C SER A 100 22.01 10.98 -20.54
N ALA A 101 22.64 9.95 -19.96
CA ALA A 101 22.44 8.55 -20.35
C ALA A 101 20.97 8.14 -20.18
N ARG A 102 20.35 8.51 -19.05
CA ARG A 102 18.92 8.31 -18.82
C ARG A 102 18.08 9.04 -19.87
N THR A 103 18.35 10.32 -20.15
CA THR A 103 17.57 11.11 -21.12
C THR A 103 17.67 10.52 -22.53
N LEU A 104 18.84 10.07 -22.96
CA LEU A 104 18.99 9.40 -24.26
C LEU A 104 18.21 8.09 -24.33
N ALA A 105 18.25 7.31 -23.25
CA ALA A 105 17.48 6.08 -23.12
C ALA A 105 15.95 6.27 -23.22
N TRP A 106 15.42 7.47 -23.01
CA TRP A 106 13.99 7.72 -23.19
C TRP A 106 13.53 7.53 -24.64
N PHE A 107 14.43 7.76 -25.60
CA PHE A 107 14.14 7.66 -27.03
C PHE A 107 14.33 6.25 -27.59
N GLU A 108 14.88 5.33 -26.80
CA GLU A 108 15.04 3.94 -27.22
C GLU A 108 13.75 3.13 -27.03
N PRO A 109 13.46 2.20 -27.95
CA PRO A 109 12.35 1.27 -27.79
C PRO A 109 12.59 0.38 -26.57
N ARG A 110 11.54 0.28 -25.75
CA ARG A 110 11.46 -0.52 -24.53
C ARG A 110 10.21 -1.39 -24.61
N THR A 111 10.27 -2.60 -24.05
CA THR A 111 9.12 -3.52 -24.07
C THR A 111 8.08 -3.15 -23.02
N GLY A 112 8.49 -2.54 -21.90
CA GLY A 112 7.56 -2.07 -20.88
C GLY A 112 8.25 -1.43 -19.66
N SER A 113 7.44 -1.06 -18.68
CA SER A 113 7.90 -0.61 -17.36
C SER A 113 6.94 -1.04 -16.26
N VAL A 114 7.48 -1.19 -15.04
CA VAL A 114 6.71 -1.42 -13.81
C VAL A 114 7.07 -0.35 -12.79
N LYS A 115 6.08 0.10 -12.03
CA LYS A 115 6.28 0.95 -10.85
C LYS A 115 6.03 0.13 -9.60
N LEU A 116 6.99 0.10 -8.68
CA LEU A 116 6.86 -0.60 -7.40
C LEU A 116 7.41 0.24 -6.25
N VAL A 117 6.90 0.01 -5.04
CA VAL A 117 7.36 0.68 -3.83
C VAL A 117 8.85 0.38 -3.64
N LEU A 118 9.66 1.43 -3.54
CA LEU A 118 11.08 1.27 -3.22
C LEU A 118 11.21 0.72 -1.79
N PRO A 119 11.91 -0.42 -1.60
CA PRO A 119 12.36 -0.77 -0.26
C PRO A 119 13.30 0.34 0.25
N ASP A 120 13.37 0.52 1.57
CA ASP A 120 14.24 1.52 2.18
C ASP A 120 15.70 1.28 1.72
N LEU A 121 16.25 2.19 0.92
CA LEU A 121 17.53 2.01 0.21
C LEU A 121 18.73 2.37 1.09
N SER A 122 18.71 1.98 2.38
CA SER A 122 19.82 2.21 3.29
C SER A 122 21.01 1.32 2.91
N GLY A 123 21.87 1.79 1.99
CA GLY A 123 23.19 1.19 1.75
C GLY A 123 23.53 0.72 0.33
N LEU A 124 22.86 1.19 -0.73
CA LEU A 124 23.13 0.72 -2.10
C LEU A 124 24.28 1.45 -2.82
N PRO A 125 24.98 0.75 -3.75
CA PRO A 125 26.18 1.25 -4.42
C PRO A 125 25.91 2.42 -5.38
N SER A 126 26.94 3.26 -5.50
CA SER A 126 26.99 4.67 -5.90
C SER A 126 26.65 5.04 -7.35
N THR A 127 25.63 4.46 -7.98
CA THR A 127 25.05 5.17 -9.14
C THR A 127 24.19 6.30 -8.59
N GLN A 128 24.71 7.52 -8.55
CA GLN A 128 24.06 8.72 -7.98
C GLN A 128 22.66 9.04 -8.56
N ILE A 129 22.17 8.23 -9.50
CA ILE A 129 21.02 8.49 -10.35
C ILE A 129 19.90 7.45 -10.18
N GLY A 130 20.17 6.27 -9.58
CA GLY A 130 19.16 5.27 -9.16
C GLY A 130 18.13 4.90 -10.25
N PRO A 131 16.96 4.31 -9.92
CA PRO A 131 15.77 4.31 -10.77
C PRO A 131 15.02 5.65 -10.74
N ILE A 132 14.11 5.88 -11.70
CA ILE A 132 13.20 7.04 -11.62
C ILE A 132 12.23 6.82 -10.46
N THR A 133 12.13 7.79 -9.56
CA THR A 133 11.20 7.71 -8.43
C THR A 133 9.99 8.59 -8.66
N HIS A 134 8.79 8.03 -8.48
CA HIS A 134 7.53 8.75 -8.48
C HIS A 134 7.01 8.82 -7.05
N HIS A 135 6.41 9.93 -6.66
CA HIS A 135 5.63 9.95 -5.43
C HIS A 135 4.25 9.37 -5.73
N ALA A 136 3.87 8.32 -5.00
CA ALA A 136 2.51 7.83 -4.98
C ALA A 136 1.91 8.01 -3.59
N ALA A 137 0.64 8.40 -3.55
CA ALA A 137 -0.15 8.32 -2.34
C ALA A 137 -0.34 6.83 -2.02
N ARG A 138 0.21 6.37 -0.89
CA ARG A 138 -0.09 5.02 -0.40
C ARG A 138 -1.52 5.02 0.11
N LEU A 139 -2.32 4.07 -0.38
CA LEU A 139 -3.63 3.83 0.19
C LEU A 139 -3.48 3.34 1.64
N GLN A 140 -4.07 4.07 2.58
CA GLN A 140 -4.04 3.71 3.99
C GLN A 140 -5.40 3.21 4.44
N GLN A 141 -5.43 2.14 5.22
CA GLN A 141 -6.67 1.53 5.66
C GLN A 141 -6.75 1.40 7.18
N ALA A 142 -7.67 2.15 7.81
CA ALA A 142 -7.89 2.15 9.26
C ALA A 142 -9.21 1.48 9.61
N ALA A 143 -9.20 0.71 10.71
CA ALA A 143 -10.42 0.32 11.38
C ALA A 143 -10.86 1.45 12.34
N THR A 144 -12.15 1.75 12.38
CA THR A 144 -12.74 2.75 13.28
C THR A 144 -14.04 2.25 13.89
N HIS A 145 -14.35 2.73 15.09
CA HIS A 145 -15.62 2.47 15.77
C HIS A 145 -16.70 3.51 15.40
N ASP A 146 -16.27 4.66 14.87
CA ASP A 146 -17.15 5.73 14.42
C ASP A 146 -16.64 6.27 13.08
N LEU A 147 -17.19 5.69 12.01
CA LEU A 147 -16.87 6.05 10.64
C LEU A 147 -17.22 7.52 10.33
N THR A 148 -18.31 8.03 10.90
CA THR A 148 -18.80 9.39 10.64
C THR A 148 -17.84 10.43 11.19
N THR A 149 -17.40 10.26 12.44
CA THR A 149 -16.43 11.17 13.07
C THR A 149 -15.09 11.12 12.36
N SER A 150 -14.62 9.92 11.98
CA SER A 150 -13.36 9.74 11.25
C SER A 150 -13.40 10.44 9.89
N VAL A 151 -14.48 10.27 9.12
CA VAL A 151 -14.66 10.93 7.82
C VAL A 151 -14.70 12.45 7.99
N SER A 152 -15.48 12.96 8.95
CA SER A 152 -15.62 14.41 9.18
C SER A 152 -14.28 15.05 9.52
N HIS A 153 -13.51 14.44 10.42
CA HIS A 153 -12.16 14.89 10.79
C HIS A 153 -11.23 15.04 9.58
N TRP A 154 -11.22 14.06 8.68
CA TRP A 154 -10.34 14.12 7.50
C TRP A 154 -10.86 15.09 6.43
N GLN A 155 -12.18 15.27 6.32
CA GLN A 155 -12.75 16.30 5.46
C GLN A 155 -12.34 17.70 5.91
N GLU A 156 -12.37 17.97 7.23
CA GLU A 156 -11.87 19.23 7.82
C GLU A 156 -10.36 19.44 7.59
N ASN A 157 -9.60 18.36 7.39
CA ASN A 157 -8.18 18.40 7.06
C ASN A 157 -7.89 18.35 5.55
N GLY A 158 -8.87 18.69 4.72
CA GLY A 158 -8.70 18.89 3.28
C GLY A 158 -8.73 17.60 2.47
N PHE A 159 -9.49 16.60 2.93
CA PHE A 159 -9.85 15.45 2.12
C PHE A 159 -11.29 15.56 1.63
N VAL A 160 -11.59 14.89 0.52
CA VAL A 160 -12.94 14.72 0.00
C VAL A 160 -13.34 13.26 0.08
N LEU A 161 -14.59 13.03 0.46
CA LEU A 161 -15.21 11.72 0.42
C LEU A 161 -15.50 11.36 -1.04
N LEU A 162 -14.84 10.32 -1.55
CA LEU A 162 -15.05 9.81 -2.90
C LEU A 162 -16.28 8.90 -2.96
N GLY A 163 -16.57 8.21 -1.86
CA GLY A 163 -17.72 7.34 -1.75
C GLY A 163 -17.69 6.50 -0.50
N THR A 164 -18.80 5.80 -0.26
CA THR A 164 -18.93 4.83 0.83
C THR A 164 -19.61 3.55 0.33
N SER A 165 -19.32 2.43 1.00
CA SER A 165 -19.88 1.12 0.65
C SER A 165 -20.22 0.32 1.89
N ASP A 166 -21.28 -0.50 1.81
CA ASP A 166 -21.69 -1.41 2.87
C ASP A 166 -21.65 -2.85 2.34
N VAL A 167 -20.76 -3.67 2.90
CA VAL A 167 -20.57 -5.05 2.47
C VAL A 167 -20.83 -6.00 3.63
N VAL A 168 -21.44 -7.15 3.33
CA VAL A 168 -21.59 -8.24 4.29
C VAL A 168 -20.48 -9.24 4.01
N GLY A 169 -19.66 -9.51 5.02
CA GLY A 169 -18.54 -10.44 4.96
C GLY A 169 -18.66 -11.55 5.98
N LYS A 170 -18.09 -12.71 5.66
CA LYS A 170 -17.75 -13.69 6.70
C LYS A 170 -16.47 -13.24 7.40
N ASN A 171 -16.39 -13.49 8.70
CA ASN A 171 -15.25 -13.05 9.51
C ASN A 171 -13.94 -13.76 9.15
N ASP A 172 -13.99 -14.91 8.50
CA ASP A 172 -12.85 -15.69 8.04
C ASP A 172 -12.47 -15.43 6.57
N ASP A 173 -13.20 -14.59 5.84
CA ASP A 173 -12.92 -14.28 4.43
C ASP A 173 -11.97 -13.08 4.28
N MET A 174 -10.67 -13.37 4.20
CA MET A 174 -9.63 -12.36 3.95
C MET A 174 -9.73 -11.72 2.56
N SER A 175 -10.29 -12.41 1.56
CA SER A 175 -10.37 -11.91 0.18
C SER A 175 -11.27 -10.68 0.04
N LEU A 176 -12.14 -10.45 1.02
CA LEU A 176 -12.99 -9.27 1.08
C LEU A 176 -12.19 -7.99 1.29
N PHE A 177 -11.16 -8.02 2.14
CA PHE A 177 -10.31 -6.86 2.38
C PHE A 177 -9.46 -6.53 1.16
N ASP A 178 -8.96 -7.54 0.44
CA ASP A 178 -8.24 -7.34 -0.82
C ASP A 178 -9.12 -6.66 -1.89
N ARG A 179 -10.38 -7.09 -2.02
CA ARG A 179 -11.34 -6.46 -2.95
C ARG A 179 -11.63 -5.01 -2.58
N LEU A 180 -11.79 -4.72 -1.28
CA LEU A 180 -12.00 -3.35 -0.79
C LEU A 180 -10.77 -2.47 -1.04
N HIS A 181 -9.57 -3.01 -0.85
CA HIS A 181 -8.31 -2.35 -1.13
C HIS A 181 -8.19 -2.00 -2.62
N MET A 182 -8.43 -2.97 -3.51
CA MET A 182 -8.41 -2.73 -4.96
C MET A 182 -9.48 -1.74 -5.42
N SER A 183 -10.66 -1.76 -4.80
CA SER A 183 -11.73 -0.80 -5.10
C SER A 183 -11.34 0.62 -4.71
N ALA A 184 -10.69 0.78 -3.56
CA ALA A 184 -10.21 2.06 -3.08
C ALA A 184 -9.09 2.63 -3.98
N LEU A 185 -8.14 1.79 -4.40
CA LEU A 185 -7.13 2.17 -5.39
C LEU A 185 -7.76 2.61 -6.71
N SER A 186 -8.73 1.84 -7.21
CA SER A 186 -9.44 2.15 -8.46
C SER A 186 -10.24 3.46 -8.38
N ALA A 187 -10.77 3.78 -7.19
CA ALA A 187 -11.44 5.04 -6.93
C ALA A 187 -10.46 6.23 -6.79
N GLY A 188 -9.16 5.99 -6.75
CA GLY A 188 -8.15 7.02 -6.50
C GLY A 188 -8.09 7.48 -5.04
N ALA A 189 -8.53 6.63 -4.11
CA ALA A 189 -8.48 6.94 -2.68
C ALA A 189 -7.03 6.96 -2.18
N SER A 190 -6.78 7.79 -1.19
CA SER A 190 -5.55 7.80 -0.40
C SER A 190 -5.79 7.31 1.03
N LEU A 191 -7.03 7.42 1.53
CA LEU A 191 -7.45 6.91 2.83
C LEU A 191 -8.70 6.04 2.69
N VAL A 192 -8.76 4.98 3.50
CA VAL A 192 -9.89 4.07 3.66
C VAL A 192 -10.16 3.94 5.15
N PHE A 193 -11.37 4.29 5.57
CA PHE A 193 -11.85 3.95 6.90
C PHE A 193 -12.84 2.81 6.80
N VAL A 194 -12.68 1.84 7.69
CA VAL A 194 -13.48 0.63 7.76
C VAL A 194 -14.08 0.52 9.15
N GLN A 195 -15.39 0.40 9.22
CA GLN A 195 -16.10 0.06 10.45
C GLN A 195 -16.66 -1.35 10.31
N ILE A 196 -16.27 -2.24 11.21
CA ILE A 196 -16.70 -3.63 11.22
C ILE A 196 -17.67 -3.83 12.37
N THR A 197 -18.90 -4.20 12.06
CA THR A 197 -19.96 -4.47 13.03
C THR A 197 -20.39 -5.93 12.91
N PRO A 198 -20.16 -6.76 13.94
CA PRO A 198 -20.67 -8.14 13.96
C PRO A 198 -22.19 -8.17 13.74
N ALA A 199 -22.68 -9.13 12.96
CA ALA A 199 -24.09 -9.17 12.58
C ALA A 199 -24.65 -10.59 12.53
N LYS A 200 -25.91 -10.75 12.94
CA LYS A 200 -26.68 -11.98 12.69
C LYS A 200 -27.33 -11.86 11.32
N VAL A 201 -27.25 -12.90 10.49
CA VAL A 201 -27.79 -12.85 9.11
C VAL A 201 -29.24 -12.36 9.06
N ARG A 202 -30.07 -12.78 10.01
CA ARG A 202 -31.49 -12.40 10.11
C ARG A 202 -31.73 -10.90 10.38
N SER A 203 -30.77 -10.19 10.97
CA SER A 203 -30.90 -8.76 11.26
C SER A 203 -30.43 -7.88 10.10
N ILE A 204 -29.74 -8.46 9.11
CA ILE A 204 -29.25 -7.74 7.94
C ILE A 204 -30.42 -7.49 6.98
N LYS A 205 -30.83 -6.23 6.91
CA LYS A 205 -31.83 -5.74 5.95
C LYS A 205 -31.22 -4.62 5.11
N ARG A 206 -31.74 -4.40 3.91
CA ARG A 206 -31.35 -3.25 3.07
C ARG A 206 -32.53 -2.31 2.89
N HIS A 207 -32.26 -1.02 2.92
CA HIS A 207 -33.20 0.01 2.50
C HIS A 207 -33.36 0.01 0.97
N ALA A 208 -34.39 0.71 0.48
CA ALA A 208 -34.60 0.90 -0.96
C ALA A 208 -33.40 1.58 -1.67
N SER A 209 -32.58 2.33 -0.93
CA SER A 209 -31.33 2.92 -1.41
C SER A 209 -30.19 1.92 -1.60
N GLY A 210 -30.40 0.64 -1.24
CA GLY A 210 -29.37 -0.41 -1.24
C GLY A 210 -28.46 -0.40 -0.02
N ARG A 211 -28.54 0.63 0.85
CA ARG A 211 -27.80 0.71 2.13
C ARG A 211 -28.28 -0.33 3.12
N ILE A 212 -27.39 -0.77 4.01
CA ILE A 212 -27.77 -1.67 5.09
C ILE A 212 -28.49 -0.88 6.20
N ASP A 213 -29.59 -1.43 6.69
CA ASP A 213 -30.32 -0.94 7.86
C ASP A 213 -29.52 -1.26 9.12
N MET A 214 -28.68 -0.31 9.54
CA MET A 214 -27.80 -0.48 10.70
C MET A 214 -28.56 -0.47 12.02
N ASP A 215 -29.72 0.18 12.11
CA ASP A 215 -30.53 0.20 13.33
C ASP A 215 -31.03 -1.22 13.65
N ALA A 216 -31.50 -1.95 12.62
CA ALA A 216 -31.90 -3.34 12.76
C ALA A 216 -30.72 -4.26 13.18
N VAL A 217 -29.53 -3.99 12.65
CA VAL A 217 -28.31 -4.75 12.95
C VAL A 217 -27.88 -4.53 14.40
N LEU A 218 -27.83 -3.26 14.83
CA LEU A 218 -27.42 -2.88 16.19
C LEU A 218 -28.41 -3.39 17.25
N ALA A 219 -29.71 -3.39 16.94
CA ALA A 219 -30.74 -3.88 17.86
C ALA A 219 -30.66 -5.39 18.15
N ASP A 220 -30.13 -6.21 17.24
CA ASP A 220 -29.93 -7.67 17.42
C ASP A 220 -28.47 -8.09 17.18
N MET A 221 -27.52 -7.22 17.57
CA MET A 221 -26.10 -7.48 17.41
C MET A 221 -25.67 -8.70 18.25
N PRO A 222 -24.82 -9.61 17.74
CA PRO A 222 -24.28 -10.67 18.56
C PRO A 222 -23.34 -10.10 19.63
N SER A 223 -23.37 -10.68 20.84
CA SER A 223 -22.55 -10.22 21.96
C SER A 223 -21.05 -10.44 21.76
N LYS A 224 -20.65 -11.31 20.83
CA LYS A 224 -19.26 -11.58 20.44
C LYS A 224 -19.17 -11.88 18.94
N ALA A 225 -18.05 -11.52 18.33
CA ALA A 225 -17.72 -11.93 16.97
C ALA A 225 -17.27 -13.41 16.97
N TYR A 226 -17.89 -14.23 16.12
CA TYR A 226 -17.49 -15.62 15.91
C TYR A 226 -16.73 -15.76 14.58
N PRO A 227 -15.68 -16.60 14.48
CA PRO A 227 -14.91 -16.74 13.24
C PRO A 227 -15.74 -17.15 12.03
N LYS A 228 -16.75 -18.02 12.21
CA LYS A 228 -17.70 -18.43 11.17
C LYS A 228 -18.95 -17.55 11.10
N GLY A 229 -18.97 -16.45 11.85
CA GLY A 229 -20.04 -15.46 11.86
C GLY A 229 -19.95 -14.51 10.68
N ASN A 230 -20.90 -13.57 10.64
CA ASN A 230 -20.91 -12.51 9.63
C ASN A 230 -20.68 -11.17 10.32
N SER A 231 -20.11 -10.24 9.56
CA SER A 231 -20.03 -8.83 9.94
C SER A 231 -20.46 -7.97 8.77
N ILE A 232 -20.98 -6.81 9.11
CA ILE A 232 -21.16 -5.71 8.18
C ILE A 232 -19.90 -4.87 8.22
N ILE A 233 -19.38 -4.58 7.04
CA ILE A 233 -18.21 -3.76 6.82
C ILE A 233 -18.69 -2.50 6.10
N GLN A 234 -18.73 -1.39 6.83
CA GLN A 234 -18.97 -0.08 6.27
C GLN A 234 -17.63 0.56 5.94
N VAL A 235 -17.50 1.12 4.74
CA VAL A 235 -16.24 1.66 4.24
C VAL A 235 -16.43 3.07 3.72
N ALA A 236 -15.49 3.95 3.99
CA ALA A 236 -15.40 5.28 3.41
C ALA A 236 -14.05 5.47 2.71
N PHE A 237 -14.09 5.98 1.48
CA PHE A 237 -12.92 6.22 0.65
C PHE A 237 -12.68 7.74 0.54
N LEU A 238 -11.49 8.21 0.89
CA LEU A 238 -11.15 9.63 0.83
C LEU A 238 -9.90 9.88 0.00
N ALA A 239 -9.86 11.03 -0.66
CA ALA A 239 -8.68 11.54 -1.35
C ALA A 239 -8.41 13.00 -0.95
N PRO A 240 -7.15 13.44 -0.96
CA PRO A 240 -6.82 14.83 -0.65
C PRO A 240 -7.31 15.76 -1.78
N VAL A 241 -7.81 16.94 -1.42
CA VAL A 241 -8.21 17.95 -2.43
C VAL A 241 -7.03 18.58 -3.15
N SER A 242 -5.82 18.45 -2.57
CA SER A 242 -4.57 18.91 -3.17
C SER A 242 -3.37 18.26 -2.49
N PHE A 243 -2.22 18.26 -3.17
CA PHE A 243 -0.95 17.85 -2.57
C PHE A 243 -0.59 18.67 -1.30
N ARG A 244 -1.02 19.93 -1.22
CA ARG A 244 -0.80 20.78 -0.05
C ARG A 244 -1.67 20.37 1.14
N ALA A 245 -2.92 20.00 0.90
CA ALA A 245 -3.81 19.47 1.94
C ALA A 245 -3.27 18.16 2.51
N GLN A 246 -2.81 17.28 1.63
CA GLN A 246 -2.11 16.05 2.02
C GLN A 246 -0.89 16.35 2.90
N ALA A 247 0.04 17.19 2.43
CA ALA A 247 1.26 17.53 3.18
C ALA A 247 0.97 18.25 4.52
N SER A 248 -0.10 19.03 4.59
CA SER A 248 -0.49 19.74 5.83
C SER A 248 -1.12 18.80 6.85
N ALA A 249 -1.93 17.84 6.40
CA ALA A 249 -2.48 16.81 7.27
C ALA A 249 -1.37 15.89 7.79
N GLU A 250 -0.39 15.54 6.94
CA GLU A 250 0.83 14.86 7.37
C GLU A 250 1.55 15.64 8.48
N LEU A 251 1.81 16.95 8.27
CA LEU A 251 2.55 17.81 9.21
C LEU A 251 1.85 18.01 10.57
N LYS A 252 0.52 18.23 10.58
CA LYS A 252 -0.26 18.44 11.82
C LYS A 252 -0.20 17.22 12.74
N GLU A 253 -0.22 16.01 12.17
CA GLU A 253 -0.12 14.77 12.94
C GLU A 253 1.27 14.58 13.55
N TYR A 254 2.36 14.91 12.83
CA TYR A 254 3.71 14.91 13.42
C TYR A 254 3.87 15.86 14.60
N THR A 255 3.13 16.97 14.60
CA THR A 255 3.24 18.01 15.64
C THR A 255 2.40 17.68 16.89
N THR A 256 1.48 16.71 16.79
CA THR A 256 0.56 16.29 17.85
C THR A 256 1.07 15.08 18.65
N VAL A 257 2.32 14.65 18.42
CA VAL A 257 3.01 13.71 19.31
C VAL A 257 3.40 14.44 20.60
N ILE A 258 2.48 14.43 21.57
CA ILE A 258 2.77 14.82 22.96
C ILE A 258 3.76 13.80 23.51
N TYR A 259 4.96 14.24 23.87
CA TYR A 259 5.86 13.45 24.71
C TYR A 259 5.20 13.25 26.08
N VAL A 260 4.63 12.07 26.30
CA VAL A 260 4.31 11.61 27.66
C VAL A 260 5.63 11.09 28.24
N TYR A 261 6.29 11.93 29.03
CA TYR A 261 7.35 11.45 29.91
C TYR A 261 6.70 10.47 30.90
N PRO A 262 7.20 9.23 31.04
CA PRO A 262 6.77 8.39 32.15
C PRO A 262 7.25 9.06 33.44
N ASP A 263 6.30 9.30 34.36
CA ASP A 263 6.60 9.70 35.73
C ASP A 263 7.63 8.72 36.31
N THR A 264 8.85 9.19 36.51
CA THR A 264 9.83 8.51 37.35
C THR A 264 9.38 8.65 38.79
N GLU A 265 8.65 7.66 39.29
CA GLU A 265 8.66 7.39 40.72
C GLU A 265 9.96 6.66 41.05
N ILE A 266 10.85 7.41 41.71
CA ILE A 266 12.09 6.97 42.34
C ILE A 266 11.73 6.22 43.63
N PRO A 267 12.24 5.00 43.87
CA PRO A 267 12.62 4.57 45.20
C PRO A 267 14.00 5.12 45.60
#